data_AF-A0A8T4YU90-F1
#
_entry.id   AF-A0A8T4YU90-F1
#
_cell.length_a   1.000
_cell.length_b   1.000
_cell.length_c   1.000
_cell.angle_alpha   90.00
_cell.angle_beta   90.00
_cell.angle_gamma   90.00
#
_symmetry.space_group_name_H-M   'P 1'
#
loop_
_entity.id
_entity.type
_entity.pdbx_description
1 polymer ?
#
loop_
_entity_poly.entity_id
_entity_poly.type
_entity_poly.pdbx_seq_one_letter_code
_entity_poly.pdbx_strand_id
1 'polypeptide(L)' 'MTGSREVMRRLSPILERRSVRRFKPEPVSRKLLNVVIKAGQRAPTSCGAQFYSLIEVNDFRKRKAIIKTTGRNRAL' A
#
# COMPACT_ATOMS: atom_id res chain seq x y z
N MET A 1 -14.20 -7.82 29.91
CA MET A 1 -12.97 -7.10 29.50
C MET A 1 -12.39 -7.54 28.14
N THR A 2 -12.99 -8.50 27.42
CA THR A 2 -12.43 -9.07 26.17
C THR A 2 -12.76 -8.26 24.91
N GLY A 3 -13.88 -7.52 24.90
CA GLY A 3 -14.34 -6.76 23.74
C GLY A 3 -13.43 -5.59 23.35
N SER A 4 -12.93 -4.83 24.33
CA SER A 4 -12.12 -3.63 24.04
C SER A 4 -10.76 -3.97 23.43
N ARG A 5 -10.14 -5.09 23.83
CA ARG A 5 -8.86 -5.54 23.24
C ARG A 5 -9.02 -5.96 21.78
N GLU A 6 -10.11 -6.66 21.45
CA GLU A 6 -10.38 -7.11 20.09
C GLU A 6 -10.67 -5.94 19.14
N VAL A 7 -11.45 -4.97 19.59
CA VAL A 7 -11.71 -3.74 18.84
C VAL A 7 -10.40 -3.00 18.57
N MET A 8 -9.56 -2.80 19.59
CA MET A 8 -8.26 -2.15 19.42
C MET A 8 -7.36 -2.90 18.42
N ARG A 9 -7.33 -4.24 18.46
CA ARG A 9 -6.56 -5.06 17.52
C ARG A 9 -6.98 -4.84 16.06
N ARG A 10 -8.28 -4.66 15.79
CA ARG A 10 -8.79 -4.46 14.43
C ARG A 10 -8.57 -3.04 13.91
N LEU A 11 -8.57 -2.06 14.82
CA LEU A 11 -8.41 -0.65 14.47
C LEU A 11 -6.95 -0.19 14.45
N SER A 12 -6.04 -0.88 15.16
CA SER A 12 -4.63 -0.48 15.23
C SER A 12 -3.97 -0.26 13.87
N PRO A 13 -4.19 -1.07 12.81
CA PRO A 13 -3.54 -0.83 11.52
C PRO A 13 -3.95 0.50 10.88
N ILE A 14 -5.17 0.99 11.18
CA ILE A 14 -5.69 2.26 10.67
C ILE A 14 -5.15 3.42 11.51
N LEU A 15 -5.18 3.28 12.83
CA LEU A 15 -4.75 4.31 13.78
C LEU A 15 -3.24 4.54 13.79
N GLU A 16 -2.46 3.49 13.54
CA GLU A 16 -0.99 3.53 13.54
C GLU A 16 -0.40 3.88 12.16
N ARG A 17 -1.22 3.90 11.09
CA ARG A 17 -0.77 4.16 9.72
C ARG A 17 -0.07 5.53 9.64
N ARG A 18 1.20 5.52 9.19
CA ARG A 18 1.99 6.73 8.91
C ARG A 18 2.26 6.87 7.41
N SER A 19 2.54 8.10 6.97
CA SER A 19 3.10 8.35 5.65
C SER A 19 4.61 8.13 5.69
N VAL A 20 5.06 6.94 5.26
CA VAL A 20 6.48 6.53 5.29
C VAL A 20 7.22 7.07 4.06
N ARG A 21 8.40 7.67 4.26
CA ARG A 21 9.22 8.28 3.17
C ARG A 21 10.58 7.61 2.96
N ARG A 22 10.95 6.65 3.82
CA ARG A 22 12.17 5.84 3.71
C ARG A 22 11.79 4.39 3.98
N PHE A 23 12.08 3.53 3.01
CA PHE A 23 11.82 2.10 3.09
C PHE A 23 13.14 1.36 3.19
N LYS A 24 13.11 0.19 3.81
CA LYS A 24 14.24 -0.72 3.77
C LYS A 24 14.41 -1.30 2.35
N PRO A 25 15.61 -1.77 1.96
CA PRO A 25 15.85 -2.28 0.62
C PRO A 25 15.21 -3.66 0.37
N GLU A 26 14.76 -4.36 1.42
CA GLU A 26 14.19 -5.69 1.24
C GLU A 26 12.87 -5.65 0.45
N PRO A 27 12.71 -6.54 -0.55
CA PRO A 27 11.49 -6.60 -1.32
C PRO A 27 10.32 -7.10 -0.47
N VAL A 28 9.12 -6.58 -0.77
CA VAL A 28 7.88 -7.10 -0.20
C VAL A 28 7.58 -8.47 -0.82
N SER A 29 7.22 -9.46 -0.01
CA SER A 29 6.89 -10.78 -0.52
C SER A 29 5.66 -10.74 -1.43
N ARG A 30 5.66 -11.54 -2.51
CA ARG A 30 4.53 -11.56 -3.46
C ARG A 30 3.21 -11.95 -2.80
N LYS A 31 3.25 -12.87 -1.83
CA LYS A 31 2.08 -13.28 -1.04
C LYS A 31 1.48 -12.09 -0.29
N LEU A 32 2.30 -11.30 0.41
CA LEU A 32 1.84 -10.13 1.14
C LEU A 32 1.30 -9.05 0.19
N LEU A 33 2.00 -8.79 -0.91
CA LEU A 33 1.56 -7.83 -1.92
C LEU A 33 0.18 -8.19 -2.47
N ASN A 34 -0.05 -9.46 -2.80
CA ASN A 34 -1.35 -9.94 -3.29
C ASN A 34 -2.48 -9.73 -2.25
N VAL A 35 -2.20 -9.91 -0.96
CA VAL A 35 -3.18 -9.65 0.12
C VAL A 35 -3.55 -8.17 0.16
N VAL A 36 -2.56 -7.27 0.08
CA VAL A 36 -2.78 -5.82 0.09
C VAL A 36 -3.57 -5.37 -1.14
N ILE A 37 -3.23 -5.89 -2.33
CA ILE A 37 -3.97 -5.58 -3.57
C ILE A 37 -5.44 -6.00 -3.43
N LYS A 38 -5.71 -7.22 -2.95
CA LYS A 38 -7.08 -7.70 -2.73
C LYS A 38 -7.84 -6.83 -1.71
N ALA A 39 -7.19 -6.40 -0.64
CA ALA A 39 -7.79 -5.51 0.35
C ALA A 39 -8.16 -4.15 -0.28
N GLY A 40 -7.27 -3.57 -1.08
CA GLY A 40 -7.54 -2.35 -1.83
C GLY A 40 -8.70 -2.50 -2.81
N GLN A 41 -8.77 -3.65 -3.51
CA GLN A 41 -9.86 -3.94 -4.44
C GLN A 41 -11.24 -4.08 -3.77
N ARG A 42 -11.26 -4.42 -2.48
CA ARG A 42 -12.49 -4.52 -1.69
C ARG A 42 -12.97 -3.17 -1.16
N ALA A 43 -12.19 -2.10 -1.32
CA ALA A 43 -12.61 -0.76 -0.93
C ALA A 43 -13.89 -0.34 -1.69
N PRO A 44 -14.85 0.32 -1.01
CA PRO A 44 -16.06 0.79 -1.66
C PRO A 44 -15.73 1.85 -2.71
N THR A 45 -16.45 1.83 -3.81
CA THR A 45 -16.39 2.84 -4.88
C THR A 45 -17.80 3.22 -5.29
N SER A 46 -17.96 4.38 -5.95
CA SER A 46 -19.27 4.83 -6.44
C SER A 46 -19.92 3.73 -7.28
N CYS A 47 -21.14 3.33 -6.91
CA CYS A 47 -21.91 2.25 -7.55
C CYS A 47 -21.14 0.92 -7.72
N GLY A 48 -20.09 0.68 -6.93
CA GLY A 48 -19.21 -0.49 -7.10
C GLY A 48 -18.43 -0.51 -8.42
N ALA A 49 -18.31 0.63 -9.10
CA ALA A 49 -17.81 0.70 -10.47
C ALA A 49 -16.30 0.49 -10.62
N GLN A 50 -15.53 0.57 -9.52
CA GLN A 50 -14.09 0.30 -9.50
C GLN A 50 -13.31 1.07 -10.59
N PHE A 51 -13.59 2.38 -10.76
CA PHE A 51 -12.90 3.25 -11.71
C PHE A 51 -11.44 3.56 -11.32
N TYR A 52 -10.60 2.54 -11.26
CA TYR A 52 -9.18 2.66 -10.97
C TYR A 52 -8.40 1.56 -11.71
N SER A 53 -7.09 1.76 -11.79
CA SER A 53 -6.14 0.73 -12.18
C SER A 53 -4.98 0.72 -11.19
N LEU A 54 -4.49 -0.47 -10.88
CA LEU A 54 -3.30 -0.66 -10.05
C LEU A 54 -2.16 -1.12 -10.97
N ILE A 55 -1.12 -0.29 -11.09
CA ILE A 55 0.02 -0.56 -11.96
C ILE A 55 1.22 -0.93 -11.08
N GLU A 56 1.62 -2.20 -11.11
CA GLU A 56 2.83 -2.69 -10.45
C GLU A 56 4.06 -2.36 -11.31
N VAL A 57 4.91 -1.43 -10.84
CA VAL A 57 6.12 -1.02 -11.54
C VAL A 57 7.33 -1.84 -11.05
N ASN A 58 7.52 -3.02 -11.65
CA ASN A 58 8.65 -3.91 -11.33
C ASN A 58 9.93 -3.62 -12.14
N ASP A 59 9.81 -2.92 -13.27
CA ASP A 59 10.96 -2.56 -14.08
C ASP A 59 11.75 -1.41 -13.42
N PHE A 60 13.02 -1.67 -13.11
CA PHE A 60 13.91 -0.73 -12.45
C PHE A 60 14.14 0.55 -13.26
N ARG A 61 14.29 0.45 -14.59
CA ARG A 61 14.55 1.61 -15.46
C ARG A 61 13.33 2.52 -15.51
N LYS A 62 12.13 1.95 -15.66
CA LYS A 62 10.86 2.69 -15.60
C LYS A 62 10.67 3.36 -14.25
N ARG A 63 10.91 2.63 -13.15
CA ARG A 63 10.83 3.19 -11.79
C ARG A 63 11.79 4.37 -11.60
N LYS A 64 13.04 4.25 -12.05
CA LYS A 64 14.05 5.31 -11.97
C LYS A 64 13.64 6.54 -12.80
N ALA A 65 13.10 6.34 -14.00
CA ALA A 65 12.61 7.42 -14.84
C ALA A 65 11.44 8.18 -14.19
N ILE A 66 10.47 7.48 -13.61
CA ILE A 66 9.34 8.08 -12.88
C ILE A 66 9.86 8.92 -11.70
N ILE A 67 10.74 8.35 -10.86
CA ILE A 67 11.29 9.06 -9.69
C ILE A 67 12.04 10.33 -10.10
N LYS A 68 12.80 10.30 -11.20
CA LYS A 68 13.52 11.46 -11.73
C LYS A 68 12.57 12.60 -12.07
N THR A 69 11.40 12.31 -12.65
CA THR A 69 10.42 13.33 -13.06
C THR A 69 9.50 13.78 -11.92
N THR A 70 9.17 12.92 -10.97
CA THR A 70 8.19 13.23 -9.91
C THR A 70 8.80 13.69 -8.58
N GLY A 71 10.14 13.68 -8.47
CA GLY A 71 10.95 14.33 -7.43
C GLY A 71 10.33 14.36 -6.02
N ARG A 72 10.45 13.27 -5.24
CA ARG A 72 10.22 13.23 -3.76
C ARG A 72 10.47 11.86 -3.11
N ASN A 73 10.48 10.75 -3.85
CA ASN A 73 10.70 9.41 -3.29
C ASN A 73 12.15 8.94 -3.51
N ARG A 74 13.03 9.21 -2.53
CA ARG A 74 14.44 8.75 -2.51
C ARG A 74 14.57 7.26 -2.15
N ALA A 75 13.81 6.41 -2.83
CA ALA A 75 13.81 4.96 -2.59
C ALA A 75 14.70 4.20 -3.59
N LEU A 76 15.51 4.92 -4.37
CA LEU A 76 16.54 4.42 -5.28
C LEU A 76 17.80 5.25 -5.09
#